data_AF-A0A4P9W6K2-F1
#
_entry.id   AF-A0A4P9W6K2-F1
#
_cell.length_a   1.000
_cell.length_b   1.000
_cell.length_c   1.000
_cell.angle_alpha   90.00
_cell.angle_beta   90.00
_cell.angle_gamma   90.00
#
_symmetry.space_group_name_H-M   'P 1'
#
loop_
_entity.id
_entity.type
_entity.pdbx_description
1 polymer ?
#
loop_
_entity_poly.entity_id
_entity_poly.type
_entity_poly.pdbx_seq_one_letter_code
_entity_poly.pdbx_strand_id
1 'polypeptide(L)'
;MLSQDSRIKAPTILNQPHLPPPLLSNPPLARSQPPDPSSVERIPSNVALGKQIARFLSWISERVVVVASADLAHTHATAIKDPLYLPSPEWNLPVSDCAPVFDAIVEKWATTLKKEFLLRDAASLVRSAISCGFDALVVLDSIMSSEGRSYFTPHVHARHRPSNVGMMAVTFNVYSRLPSAVARELKIRFCPGYAAGRASSDIRGRPQAVPQSLGSRP
;
A
#
# COMPACT_ATOMS: atom_id res chain seq x y z
N MET A 1 -52.25 2.67 33.16
CA MET A 1 -51.40 1.93 34.12
C MET A 1 -50.21 1.38 33.37
N LEU A 2 -49.03 1.98 33.56
CA LEU A 2 -47.76 1.59 32.98
C LEU A 2 -47.02 0.71 34.00
N SER A 3 -46.54 -0.46 33.59
CA SER A 3 -45.57 -1.24 34.35
C SER A 3 -44.60 -1.90 33.38
N GLN A 4 -43.47 -1.24 33.15
CA GLN A 4 -42.29 -1.83 32.54
C GLN A 4 -41.37 -2.28 33.68
N ASP A 5 -40.98 -3.55 33.68
CA ASP A 5 -39.96 -4.07 34.60
C ASP A 5 -39.01 -4.98 33.79
N SER A 6 -38.05 -4.35 33.09
CA SER A 6 -36.97 -5.04 32.38
C SER A 6 -35.69 -4.94 33.19
N ARG A 7 -35.51 -5.91 34.11
CA ARG A 7 -34.25 -6.09 34.84
C ARG A 7 -33.17 -6.60 33.90
N ILE A 8 -32.25 -5.70 33.55
CA ILE A 8 -30.98 -6.03 32.89
C ILE A 8 -30.10 -6.75 33.92
N LYS A 9 -29.85 -8.05 33.73
CA LYS A 9 -28.82 -8.78 34.48
C LYS A 9 -27.45 -8.43 33.91
N ALA A 10 -26.55 -7.95 34.79
CA ALA A 10 -25.15 -7.72 34.45
C ALA A 10 -24.45 -9.04 34.07
N PRO A 11 -23.52 -9.02 33.10
CA PRO A 11 -22.78 -10.21 32.71
C PRO A 11 -21.80 -10.63 33.82
N THR A 12 -21.87 -11.91 34.18
CA THR A 12 -20.91 -12.57 35.07
C THR A 12 -19.53 -12.57 34.42
N ILE A 13 -18.58 -11.86 35.03
CA ILE A 13 -17.17 -11.87 34.62
C ILE A 13 -16.56 -13.19 35.08
N LEU A 14 -16.28 -14.10 34.13
CA LEU A 14 -15.49 -15.29 34.39
C LEU A 14 -14.03 -14.89 34.62
N ASN A 15 -13.51 -15.18 35.81
CA ASN A 15 -12.08 -15.09 36.13
C ASN A 15 -11.28 -15.95 35.15
N GLN A 16 -10.45 -15.31 34.33
CA GLN A 16 -9.46 -16.02 33.52
C GLN A 16 -8.22 -16.34 34.35
N PRO A 17 -7.66 -17.56 34.25
CA PRO A 17 -6.41 -17.91 34.91
C PRO A 17 -5.25 -17.08 34.33
N HIS A 18 -4.40 -16.56 35.22
CA HIS A 18 -3.20 -15.81 34.87
C HIS A 18 -2.30 -16.61 33.92
N LEU A 19 -2.22 -16.17 32.67
CA LEU A 19 -1.20 -16.66 31.73
C LEU A 19 0.15 -16.03 32.08
N PRO A 20 1.24 -16.81 32.10
CA PRO A 20 2.58 -16.28 32.32
C PRO A 20 2.99 -15.33 31.19
N PRO A 21 3.83 -14.32 31.48
CA PRO A 21 4.27 -13.36 30.48
C PRO A 21 5.03 -14.06 29.35
N PRO A 22 4.82 -13.68 28.08
CA PRO A 22 5.56 -14.25 26.96
C PRO A 22 7.03 -13.87 27.10
N LEU A 23 7.91 -14.86 27.24
CA LEU A 23 9.34 -14.70 27.15
C LEU A 23 9.71 -14.39 25.69
N LEU A 24 9.72 -13.10 25.35
CA LEU A 24 10.23 -12.58 24.08
C LEU A 24 11.77 -12.53 24.13
N SER A 25 12.42 -13.69 24.07
CA SER A 25 13.80 -13.77 23.59
C SER A 25 13.74 -13.95 22.08
N ASN A 26 13.78 -12.86 21.32
CA ASN A 26 13.99 -12.94 19.88
C ASN A 26 15.40 -13.53 19.66
N PRO A 27 15.54 -14.71 19.04
CA PRO A 27 16.86 -15.19 18.67
C PRO A 27 17.46 -14.20 17.65
N PRO A 28 18.80 -14.03 17.65
CA PRO A 28 19.46 -13.24 16.63
C PRO A 28 19.08 -13.83 15.26
N LEU A 29 18.47 -13.00 14.40
CA LEU A 29 18.21 -13.29 13.00
C LEU A 29 19.55 -13.44 12.27
N ALA A 30 20.22 -14.58 12.45
CA ALA A 30 21.28 -15.03 11.58
C ALA A 30 20.64 -15.34 10.22
N ARG A 31 20.55 -14.32 9.35
CA ARG A 31 20.18 -14.45 7.94
C ARG A 31 21.29 -15.21 7.21
N SER A 32 21.28 -16.53 7.34
CA SER A 32 21.77 -17.42 6.29
C SER A 32 20.58 -17.89 5.46
N GLN A 33 19.84 -16.94 4.88
CA GLN A 33 18.96 -17.33 3.78
C GLN A 33 19.88 -17.63 2.58
N PRO A 34 19.71 -18.78 1.90
CA PRO A 34 20.35 -18.99 0.61
C PRO A 34 20.00 -17.80 -0.31
N PRO A 35 20.88 -17.45 -1.27
CA PRO A 35 20.61 -16.36 -2.20
C PRO A 35 19.21 -16.55 -2.78
N ASP A 36 18.35 -15.59 -2.47
CA ASP A 36 16.94 -15.63 -2.81
C ASP A 36 16.83 -15.85 -4.34
N PRO A 37 16.11 -16.89 -4.80
CA PRO A 37 15.94 -17.15 -6.23
C PRO A 37 15.57 -15.86 -6.94
N SER A 38 16.17 -15.61 -8.12
CA SER A 38 15.91 -14.36 -8.84
C SER A 38 14.40 -14.17 -9.00
N SER A 39 13.86 -12.94 -8.90
CA SER A 39 12.40 -12.75 -8.92
C SER A 39 11.72 -13.34 -10.18
N VAL A 40 12.50 -13.57 -11.24
CA VAL A 40 12.09 -14.32 -12.45
C VAL A 40 11.73 -15.79 -12.14
N GLU A 41 12.53 -16.48 -11.34
CA GLU A 41 12.30 -17.87 -10.93
C GLU A 41 11.06 -18.03 -10.06
N ARG A 42 10.64 -16.95 -9.36
CA ARG A 42 9.42 -16.94 -8.54
C ARG A 42 8.14 -16.70 -9.33
N ILE A 43 8.23 -16.25 -10.59
CA ILE A 43 7.05 -15.94 -11.42
C ILE A 43 6.05 -17.12 -11.48
N PRO A 44 6.46 -18.38 -11.76
CA PRO A 44 5.52 -19.50 -11.80
C PRO A 44 4.76 -19.70 -10.47
N SER A 45 5.46 -19.59 -9.34
CA SER A 45 4.87 -19.72 -8.00
C SER A 45 3.90 -18.58 -7.70
N ASN A 46 4.27 -17.33 -8.03
CA ASN A 46 3.41 -16.16 -7.85
C ASN A 46 2.15 -16.22 -8.74
N VAL A 47 2.28 -16.71 -9.98
CA VAL A 47 1.14 -16.97 -10.86
C VAL A 47 0.25 -18.07 -10.28
N ALA A 48 0.82 -19.16 -9.76
CA ALA A 48 0.03 -20.21 -9.11
C ALA A 48 -0.74 -19.68 -7.89
N LEU A 49 -0.09 -18.84 -7.07
CA LEU A 49 -0.71 -18.17 -5.92
C LEU A 49 -1.86 -17.26 -6.36
N GLY A 50 -1.65 -16.40 -7.37
CA GLY A 50 -2.70 -15.52 -7.87
C GLY A 50 -3.92 -16.28 -8.43
N LYS A 51 -3.71 -17.43 -9.10
CA LYS A 51 -4.80 -18.32 -9.51
C LYS A 51 -5.56 -18.92 -8.33
N GLN A 52 -4.86 -19.33 -7.27
CA GLN A 52 -5.50 -19.85 -6.06
C GLN A 52 -6.33 -18.78 -5.36
N ILE A 53 -5.81 -17.54 -5.28
CA ILE A 53 -6.54 -16.40 -4.74
C ILE A 53 -7.79 -16.12 -5.57
N ALA A 54 -7.68 -16.03 -6.90
CA ALA A 54 -8.85 -15.83 -7.77
C ALA A 54 -9.93 -16.92 -7.56
N ARG A 55 -9.51 -18.19 -7.49
CA ARG A 55 -10.42 -19.31 -7.18
C ARG A 55 -11.12 -19.11 -5.84
N PHE A 56 -10.39 -18.74 -4.79
CA PHE A 56 -10.97 -18.43 -3.49
C PHE A 56 -11.97 -17.26 -3.56
N LEU A 57 -11.62 -16.18 -4.27
CA LEU A 57 -12.49 -15.01 -4.45
C LEU A 57 -13.79 -15.35 -5.18
N SER A 58 -13.78 -16.32 -6.09
CA SER A 58 -15.01 -16.80 -6.76
C SER A 58 -15.95 -17.61 -5.85
N TRP A 59 -15.50 -18.04 -4.67
CA TRP A 59 -16.32 -18.81 -3.72
C TRP A 59 -17.02 -17.96 -2.65
N ILE A 60 -16.55 -16.74 -2.45
CA ILE A 60 -17.11 -15.82 -1.46
C ILE A 60 -18.19 -14.95 -2.10
N SER A 61 -19.20 -14.59 -1.31
CA SER A 61 -20.37 -13.81 -1.79
C SER A 61 -20.23 -12.31 -1.51
N GLU A 62 -19.20 -11.96 -0.75
CA GLU A 62 -18.85 -10.63 -0.32
C GLU A 62 -18.17 -9.85 -1.43
N ARG A 63 -18.29 -8.52 -1.37
CA ARG A 63 -17.50 -7.66 -2.24
C ARG A 63 -16.11 -7.51 -1.66
N VAL A 64 -15.11 -7.83 -2.48
CA VAL A 64 -13.71 -7.73 -2.10
C VAL A 64 -13.01 -6.68 -2.94
N VAL A 65 -12.11 -5.95 -2.28
CA VAL A 65 -11.09 -5.14 -2.93
C VAL A 65 -9.76 -5.81 -2.66
N VAL A 66 -9.02 -6.10 -3.72
CA VAL A 66 -7.64 -6.61 -3.61
C VAL A 66 -6.69 -5.41 -3.65
N VAL A 67 -5.85 -5.30 -2.63
CA VAL A 67 -4.84 -4.23 -2.52
C VAL A 67 -3.46 -4.87 -2.59
N ALA A 68 -2.66 -4.48 -3.59
CA ALA A 68 -1.24 -4.81 -3.66
C ALA A 68 -0.44 -3.61 -3.18
N SER A 69 0.21 -3.75 -2.02
CA SER A 69 1.17 -2.75 -1.52
C SER A 69 2.55 -3.10 -2.07
N ALA A 70 3.05 -2.30 -3.00
CA ALA A 70 4.25 -2.60 -3.76
C ALA A 70 4.98 -1.31 -4.15
N ASP A 71 6.25 -1.19 -3.75
CA ASP A 71 7.16 -0.20 -4.30
C ASP A 71 7.73 -0.69 -5.63
N LEU A 72 8.07 0.26 -6.52
CA LEU A 72 8.69 -0.04 -7.82
C LEU A 72 10.21 -0.23 -7.65
N ALA A 73 11.05 0.44 -8.46
CA ALA A 73 12.50 0.36 -8.33
C ALA A 73 13.04 1.13 -7.11
N HIS A 74 14.08 0.63 -6.46
CA HIS A 74 14.72 1.26 -5.28
C HIS A 74 16.05 1.95 -5.61
N THR A 75 16.43 1.98 -6.88
CA THR A 75 17.75 2.39 -7.36
C THR A 75 17.72 3.70 -8.16
N HIS A 76 16.71 4.56 -7.94
CA HIS A 76 16.67 5.87 -8.58
C HIS A 76 17.74 6.81 -8.02
N ALA A 77 18.29 7.66 -8.89
CA ALA A 77 19.01 8.84 -8.45
C ALA A 77 18.05 9.78 -7.71
N THR A 78 18.36 10.13 -6.46
CA THR A 78 17.56 11.06 -5.65
C THR A 78 18.14 12.46 -5.69
N ALA A 79 17.27 13.45 -5.81
CA ALA A 79 17.62 14.86 -5.63
C ALA A 79 17.41 15.34 -4.18
N ILE A 80 16.78 14.50 -3.33
CA ILE A 80 16.58 14.83 -1.92
C ILE A 80 17.93 14.78 -1.20
N LYS A 81 18.21 15.84 -0.45
CA LYS A 81 19.40 15.95 0.42
C LYS A 81 19.09 15.71 1.89
N ASP A 82 17.81 15.69 2.26
CA ASP A 82 17.39 15.44 3.63
C ASP A 82 17.62 13.96 3.99
N PRO A 83 18.50 13.66 4.96
CA PRO A 83 18.83 12.30 5.38
C PRO A 83 17.62 11.47 5.82
N LEU A 84 16.53 12.10 6.26
CA LEU A 84 15.31 11.40 6.69
C LEU A 84 14.66 10.59 5.56
N TYR A 85 14.83 11.03 4.31
CA TYR A 85 14.24 10.40 3.13
C TYR A 85 15.26 9.68 2.26
N LEU A 86 16.52 9.63 2.70
CA LEU A 86 17.55 8.82 2.06
C LEU A 86 17.46 7.38 2.55
N PRO A 87 17.81 6.40 1.71
CA PRO A 87 17.96 5.03 2.17
C PRO A 87 19.00 5.00 3.29
N SER A 88 18.80 4.07 4.23
CA SER A 88 19.75 3.90 5.32
C SER A 88 21.15 3.61 4.75
N PRO A 89 22.22 4.32 5.18
CA PRO A 89 23.55 4.19 4.58
C PRO A 89 24.07 2.74 4.52
N GLU A 90 23.70 1.92 5.49
CA GLU A 90 24.07 0.51 5.56
C GLU A 90 23.45 -0.36 4.47
N TRP A 91 22.41 0.11 3.77
CA TRP A 91 21.81 -0.64 2.66
C TRP A 91 22.66 -0.57 1.40
N ASN A 92 23.58 0.40 1.30
CA ASN A 92 24.52 0.57 0.18
C ASN A 92 23.86 0.36 -1.20
N LEU A 93 22.66 0.93 -1.39
CA LEU A 93 21.88 0.73 -2.61
C LEU A 93 22.52 1.49 -3.77
N PRO A 94 22.88 0.80 -4.87
CA PRO A 94 23.45 1.47 -6.03
C PRO A 94 22.38 2.29 -6.76
N VAL A 95 22.78 3.40 -7.35
CA VAL A 95 21.97 4.08 -8.37
C VAL A 95 22.07 3.29 -9.67
N SER A 96 20.95 3.13 -10.38
CA SER A 96 20.88 2.36 -11.63
C SER A 96 19.98 3.03 -12.66
N ASP A 97 20.47 3.13 -13.89
CA ASP A 97 19.67 3.61 -15.03
C ASP A 97 18.53 2.65 -15.40
N CYS A 98 18.52 1.42 -14.86
CA CYS A 98 17.42 0.48 -15.03
C CYS A 98 16.16 0.90 -14.25
N ALA A 99 16.29 1.68 -13.16
CA ALA A 99 15.17 2.07 -12.31
C ALA A 99 14.05 2.81 -13.07
N PRO A 100 14.33 3.91 -13.81
CA PRO A 100 13.30 4.62 -14.57
C PRO A 100 12.69 3.76 -15.68
N VAL A 101 13.46 2.84 -16.27
CA VAL A 101 12.99 1.95 -17.34
C VAL A 101 12.04 0.88 -16.77
N PHE A 102 12.40 0.26 -15.64
CA PHE A 102 11.55 -0.70 -14.94
C PHE A 102 10.21 -0.06 -14.56
N ASP A 103 10.25 1.11 -13.92
CA ASP A 103 9.05 1.85 -13.50
C ASP A 103 8.12 2.16 -14.68
N ALA A 104 8.68 2.60 -15.82
CA ALA A 104 7.92 2.90 -17.02
C ALA A 104 7.30 1.64 -17.66
N ILE A 105 8.00 0.50 -17.61
CA ILE A 105 7.46 -0.78 -18.09
C ILE A 105 6.30 -1.25 -17.20
N VAL A 106 6.44 -1.13 -15.87
CA VAL A 106 5.37 -1.46 -14.93
C VAL A 106 4.15 -0.55 -15.13
N GLU A 107 4.35 0.75 -15.34
CA GLU A 107 3.27 1.67 -15.69
C GLU A 107 2.59 1.28 -17.01
N LYS A 108 3.36 0.87 -18.01
CA LYS A 108 2.84 0.41 -19.30
C LYS A 108 2.02 -0.87 -19.16
N TRP A 109 2.48 -1.82 -18.33
CA TRP A 109 1.67 -2.98 -17.94
C TRP A 109 0.37 -2.53 -17.29
N ALA A 110 0.44 -1.66 -16.28
CA ALA A 110 -0.73 -1.20 -15.54
C ALA A 110 -1.75 -0.51 -16.46
N THR A 111 -1.29 0.26 -17.45
CA THR A 111 -2.16 0.99 -18.39
C THR A 111 -2.77 0.08 -19.46
N THR A 112 -2.05 -0.95 -19.91
CA THR A 112 -2.45 -1.77 -21.07
C THR A 112 -2.97 -3.15 -20.70
N LEU A 113 -2.73 -3.60 -19.46
CA LEU A 113 -2.95 -4.95 -18.96
C LEU A 113 -2.28 -6.04 -19.82
N LYS A 114 -1.24 -5.71 -20.58
CA LYS A 114 -0.46 -6.65 -21.39
C LYS A 114 0.60 -7.34 -20.52
N LYS A 115 0.42 -8.64 -20.28
CA LYS A 115 1.24 -9.41 -19.32
C LYS A 115 2.72 -9.46 -19.68
N GLU A 116 3.07 -9.38 -20.96
CA GLU A 116 4.45 -9.41 -21.44
C GLU A 116 5.30 -8.27 -20.89
N PHE A 117 4.71 -7.09 -20.66
CA PHE A 117 5.43 -5.98 -20.04
C PHE A 117 5.83 -6.33 -18.61
N LEU A 118 4.98 -7.01 -17.84
CA LEU A 118 5.32 -7.39 -16.47
C LEU A 118 6.17 -8.66 -16.41
N LEU A 119 5.71 -9.75 -17.03
CA LEU A 119 6.28 -11.09 -16.85
C LEU A 119 7.56 -11.35 -17.64
N ARG A 120 7.87 -10.51 -18.65
CA ARG A 120 9.09 -10.63 -19.44
C ARG A 120 9.94 -9.36 -19.30
N ASP A 121 9.39 -8.20 -19.64
CA ASP A 121 10.20 -6.98 -19.77
C ASP A 121 10.62 -6.45 -18.39
N ALA A 122 9.68 -6.24 -17.46
CA ALA A 122 9.99 -5.81 -16.08
C ALA A 122 10.76 -6.91 -15.32
N ALA A 123 10.37 -8.17 -15.51
CA ALA A 123 11.07 -9.33 -14.94
C ALA A 123 12.56 -9.35 -15.27
N SER A 124 12.95 -8.97 -16.49
CA SER A 124 14.36 -8.92 -16.90
C SER A 124 15.18 -7.84 -16.18
N LEU A 125 14.53 -6.82 -15.61
CA LEU A 125 15.16 -5.69 -14.94
C LEU A 125 15.03 -5.72 -13.41
N VAL A 126 14.17 -6.57 -12.85
CA VAL A 126 13.80 -6.59 -11.42
C VAL A 126 15.00 -6.64 -10.48
N ARG A 127 16.03 -7.44 -10.83
CA ARG A 127 17.26 -7.58 -10.04
C ARG A 127 18.07 -6.29 -10.00
N SER A 128 18.18 -5.61 -11.14
CA SER A 128 18.92 -4.33 -11.26
C SER A 128 18.12 -3.15 -10.70
N ALA A 129 16.79 -3.24 -10.74
CA ALA A 129 15.88 -2.26 -10.16
C ALA A 129 15.73 -2.42 -8.63
N ILE A 130 16.10 -3.58 -8.08
CA ILE A 130 15.93 -3.95 -6.65
C ILE A 130 14.47 -3.70 -6.22
N SER A 131 13.51 -4.11 -7.05
CA SER A 131 12.09 -3.92 -6.73
C SER A 131 11.61 -5.00 -5.77
N CYS A 132 11.15 -4.58 -4.59
CA CYS A 132 10.53 -5.49 -3.61
C CYS A 132 9.06 -5.81 -3.95
N GLY A 133 8.40 -4.94 -4.73
CA GLY A 133 6.98 -5.05 -5.04
C GLY A 133 6.65 -5.95 -6.23
N PHE A 134 7.64 -6.37 -7.03
CA PHE A 134 7.42 -7.10 -8.28
C PHE A 134 6.57 -8.37 -8.11
N ASP A 135 6.82 -9.16 -7.07
CA ASP A 135 6.09 -10.41 -6.83
C ASP A 135 4.60 -10.17 -6.57
N ALA A 136 4.27 -9.11 -5.81
CA ALA A 136 2.89 -8.72 -5.54
C ALA A 136 2.18 -8.27 -6.83
N LEU A 137 2.88 -7.59 -7.73
CA LEU A 137 2.35 -7.23 -9.05
C LEU A 137 2.07 -8.45 -9.91
N VAL A 138 2.94 -9.47 -9.88
CA VAL A 138 2.73 -10.74 -10.61
C VAL A 138 1.50 -11.50 -10.07
N VAL A 139 1.33 -11.55 -8.75
CA VAL A 139 0.15 -12.15 -8.11
C VAL A 139 -1.11 -11.41 -8.55
N LEU A 140 -1.11 -10.07 -8.49
CA LEU A 140 -2.24 -9.24 -8.91
C LEU A 140 -2.58 -9.43 -10.40
N ASP A 141 -1.56 -9.43 -11.27
CA ASP A 141 -1.71 -9.72 -12.70
C ASP A 141 -2.37 -11.08 -12.95
N SER A 142 -1.96 -12.10 -12.20
CA SER A 142 -2.53 -13.43 -12.30
C SER A 142 -3.98 -13.49 -11.83
N ILE A 143 -4.35 -12.76 -10.77
CA ILE A 143 -5.74 -12.65 -10.31
C ILE A 143 -6.60 -12.05 -11.43
N MET A 144 -6.19 -10.90 -11.98
CA MET A 144 -6.93 -10.24 -13.08
C MET A 144 -7.02 -11.12 -14.32
N SER A 145 -5.97 -11.89 -14.62
CA SER A 145 -5.97 -12.82 -15.75
C SER A 145 -6.91 -14.01 -15.56
N SER A 146 -7.05 -14.50 -14.33
CA SER A 146 -7.97 -15.59 -13.98
C SER A 146 -9.43 -15.18 -14.07
N GLU A 147 -9.76 -13.95 -13.68
CA GLU A 147 -11.11 -13.39 -13.78
C GLU A 147 -11.47 -13.00 -15.23
N GLY A 148 -10.47 -12.61 -16.02
CA GLY A 148 -10.65 -12.13 -17.39
C GLY A 148 -10.30 -10.65 -17.50
N ARG A 149 -9.15 -10.35 -18.12
CA ARG A 149 -8.58 -8.99 -18.19
C ARG A 149 -9.54 -7.95 -18.80
N SER A 150 -10.41 -8.37 -19.71
CA SER A 150 -11.40 -7.50 -20.35
C SER A 150 -12.41 -6.89 -19.37
N TYR A 151 -12.53 -7.44 -18.15
CA TYR A 151 -13.41 -6.90 -17.12
C TYR A 151 -12.80 -5.72 -16.35
N PHE A 152 -11.50 -5.47 -16.49
CA PHE A 152 -10.81 -4.44 -15.74
C PHE A 152 -10.55 -3.21 -16.61
N THR A 153 -10.89 -2.03 -16.10
CA THR A 153 -10.47 -0.75 -16.65
C THR A 153 -9.35 -0.18 -15.78
N PRO A 154 -8.12 -0.07 -16.30
CA PRO A 154 -7.03 0.51 -15.55
C PRO A 154 -7.14 2.03 -15.49
N HIS A 155 -6.73 2.61 -14.36
CA HIS A 155 -6.56 4.04 -14.18
C HIS A 155 -5.31 4.30 -13.34
N VAL A 156 -4.23 4.74 -13.99
CA VAL A 156 -3.01 5.18 -13.32
C VAL A 156 -3.24 6.61 -12.83
N HIS A 157 -3.23 6.81 -11.50
CA HIS A 157 -3.43 8.12 -10.90
C HIS A 157 -2.16 8.96 -10.93
N ALA A 158 -1.04 8.34 -10.60
CA ALA A 158 0.26 8.99 -10.57
C ALA A 158 1.38 7.95 -10.57
N ARG A 159 2.52 8.32 -11.14
CA ARG A 159 3.81 7.66 -10.93
C ARG A 159 4.85 8.72 -10.59
N HIS A 160 5.50 8.56 -9.45
CA HIS A 160 6.48 9.50 -8.93
C HIS A 160 7.65 8.76 -8.28
N ARG A 161 8.71 9.52 -8.02
CA ARG A 161 9.93 9.06 -7.32
C ARG A 161 10.44 10.17 -6.42
N PRO A 162 9.76 10.44 -5.29
CA PRO A 162 10.18 11.54 -4.42
C PRO A 162 11.61 11.30 -3.89
N SER A 163 11.95 10.06 -3.54
CA SER A 163 13.30 9.65 -3.09
C SER A 163 14.00 8.78 -4.14
N ASN A 164 14.83 7.83 -3.69
CA ASN A 164 15.41 6.77 -4.52
C ASN A 164 14.43 5.64 -4.87
N VAL A 165 13.20 5.68 -4.33
CA VAL A 165 12.17 4.67 -4.56
C VAL A 165 11.10 5.19 -5.52
N GLY A 166 10.82 4.40 -6.55
CA GLY A 166 9.72 4.60 -7.49
C GLY A 166 8.40 4.15 -6.87
N MET A 167 7.36 4.96 -7.05
CA MET A 167 6.01 4.70 -6.56
C MET A 167 4.98 4.94 -7.65
N MET A 168 3.91 4.15 -7.63
CA MET A 168 2.78 4.32 -8.53
C MET A 168 1.47 3.99 -7.82
N ALA A 169 0.45 4.81 -8.08
CA ALA A 169 -0.91 4.57 -7.61
C ALA A 169 -1.81 4.23 -8.79
N VAL A 170 -2.42 3.05 -8.78
CA VAL A 170 -3.27 2.53 -9.86
C VAL A 170 -4.55 1.93 -9.28
N THR A 171 -5.66 2.15 -9.96
CA THR A 171 -6.90 1.40 -9.72
C THR A 171 -7.27 0.58 -10.95
N PHE A 172 -7.82 -0.61 -10.71
CA PHE A 172 -8.35 -1.49 -11.75
C PHE A 172 -9.84 -1.69 -11.46
N ASN A 173 -10.68 -0.90 -12.12
CA ASN A 173 -12.12 -0.94 -11.87
C ASN A 173 -12.76 -2.11 -12.64
N VAL A 174 -13.53 -2.94 -11.95
CA VAL A 174 -14.26 -4.05 -12.57
C VAL A 174 -15.56 -3.53 -13.17
N TYR A 175 -15.81 -3.82 -14.46
CA TYR A 175 -17.10 -3.53 -15.07
C TYR A 175 -18.21 -4.35 -14.41
N SER A 176 -19.23 -3.66 -13.90
CA SER A 176 -20.42 -4.27 -13.28
C SER A 176 -21.39 -4.91 -14.28
N ARG A 177 -21.08 -4.94 -15.58
CA ARG A 177 -21.98 -5.47 -16.64
C ARG A 177 -21.91 -7.00 -16.80
N LEU A 178 -21.72 -7.73 -15.70
CA LEU A 178 -22.18 -9.11 -15.65
C LEU A 178 -23.70 -9.09 -15.49
N PRO A 179 -24.46 -9.95 -16.19
CA PRO A 179 -25.89 -10.11 -15.97
C PRO A 179 -26.15 -10.31 -14.48
N SER A 180 -26.93 -9.38 -13.93
CA SER A 180 -27.40 -9.36 -12.57
C SER A 180 -28.27 -10.59 -12.28
N ALA A 181 -27.68 -11.65 -11.76
CA ALA A 181 -28.37 -12.38 -10.71
C ALA A 181 -28.07 -11.77 -9.33
N VAL A 182 -27.00 -10.96 -9.19
CA VAL A 182 -26.55 -10.44 -7.89
C VAL A 182 -25.87 -9.06 -8.03
N ALA A 183 -26.56 -8.05 -8.58
CA ALA A 183 -26.05 -6.68 -8.52
C ALA A 183 -26.30 -6.09 -7.11
N ARG A 184 -25.29 -6.14 -6.22
CA ARG A 184 -25.36 -5.57 -4.86
C ARG A 184 -24.68 -4.19 -4.81
N GLU A 185 -25.49 -3.17 -4.51
CA GLU A 185 -25.23 -1.73 -4.48
C GLU A 185 -24.10 -1.28 -3.53
N LEU A 186 -23.08 -0.61 -4.08
CA LEU A 186 -21.83 -0.20 -3.40
C LEU A 186 -21.95 1.18 -2.75
N LYS A 187 -21.61 1.27 -1.46
CA LYS A 187 -21.44 2.52 -0.71
C LYS A 187 -20.02 2.56 -0.17
N ILE A 188 -19.16 3.38 -0.77
CA ILE A 188 -17.77 3.57 -0.36
C ILE A 188 -17.73 4.68 0.71
N ARG A 189 -17.14 4.40 1.87
CA ARG A 189 -16.66 5.43 2.81
C ARG A 189 -15.14 5.45 2.77
N PHE A 190 -14.58 6.63 2.51
CA PHE A 190 -13.16 6.90 2.66
C PHE A 190 -12.82 7.06 4.14
N CYS A 191 -11.84 6.29 4.62
CA CYS A 191 -11.13 6.59 5.87
C CYS A 191 -9.78 7.22 5.50
N PRO A 192 -9.54 8.51 5.77
CA PRO A 192 -8.22 9.10 5.59
C PRO A 192 -7.33 8.66 6.76
N GLY A 193 -6.55 7.60 6.56
CA GLY A 193 -5.52 7.16 7.49
C GLY A 193 -4.17 7.78 7.12
N TYR A 194 -3.95 9.06 7.46
CA TYR A 194 -2.63 9.63 7.75
C TYR A 194 -2.84 11.02 8.40
N ALA A 195 -3.20 11.03 9.67
CA ALA A 195 -3.09 12.24 10.48
C ALA A 195 -1.61 12.45 10.81
N ALA A 196 -0.94 13.30 10.04
CA ALA A 196 0.34 13.86 10.43
C ALA A 196 0.15 14.56 11.78
N GLY A 197 0.87 14.07 12.80
CA GLY A 197 0.92 14.72 14.11
C GLY A 197 1.46 16.13 13.95
N ARG A 198 0.62 17.14 14.18
CA ARG A 198 1.09 18.49 14.51
C ARG A 198 1.27 18.55 16.02
N ALA A 199 2.52 18.50 16.44
CA ALA A 199 2.93 19.07 17.71
C ALA A 199 2.68 20.58 17.63
N SER A 200 1.62 21.04 18.30
CA SER A 200 1.35 22.45 18.55
C SER A 200 2.14 22.85 19.80
N SER A 201 3.32 23.45 19.61
CA SER A 201 4.00 24.18 20.67
C SER A 201 3.30 25.52 20.89
N ASP A 202 2.78 25.63 22.10
CA ASP A 202 2.27 26.81 22.78
C ASP A 202 3.24 28.02 22.62
N ILE A 203 2.82 29.05 21.88
CA ILE A 203 3.41 30.39 21.95
C ILE A 203 2.27 31.37 22.27
N ARG A 204 2.13 31.65 23.57
CA ARG A 204 1.35 32.77 24.10
C ARG A 204 2.02 34.09 23.72
N GLY A 205 1.55 34.72 22.63
CA GLY A 205 1.77 36.12 22.34
C GLY A 205 0.63 36.99 22.88
N ARG A 206 0.91 37.79 23.92
CA ARG A 206 0.01 38.83 24.43
C ARG A 206 -0.21 39.93 23.37
N PRO A 207 -1.41 40.54 23.27
CA PRO A 207 -1.60 41.77 22.52
C PRO A 207 -1.00 42.97 23.28
N GLN A 208 -0.13 43.74 22.62
CA GLN A 208 0.23 45.09 23.07
C GLN A 208 -0.88 46.07 22.67
N ALA A 209 -1.32 46.84 23.66
CA ALA A 209 -2.26 47.93 23.51
C ALA A 209 -1.62 49.10 22.73
N VAL A 210 -2.39 49.65 21.80
CA VAL A 210 -2.11 50.89 21.08
C VAL A 210 -2.44 52.08 21.99
N PRO A 211 -1.54 53.06 22.20
CA PRO A 211 -1.92 54.35 22.73
C PRO A 211 -2.33 55.28 21.58
N GLN A 212 -3.56 55.80 21.68
CA GLN A 212 -3.97 57.01 20.98
C GLN A 212 -3.22 58.21 21.57
N SER A 213 -2.66 59.07 20.73
CA SER A 213 -2.33 60.45 21.13
C SER A 213 -2.84 61.42 20.07
N LEU A 214 -3.82 62.22 20.50
CA LEU A 214 -4.34 63.42 19.86
C LEU A 214 -3.33 64.57 19.93
N GLY A 215 -3.39 65.45 18.91
CA GLY A 215 -3.08 66.88 19.00
C GLY A 215 -1.60 67.25 18.97
N SER A 216 -1.14 68.37 18.41
CA SER A 216 -1.79 69.55 17.87
C SER A 216 -0.77 70.29 17.01
N ARG A 217 -1.23 71.00 15.97
CA ARG A 217 -0.48 72.03 15.23
C ARG A 217 -0.02 73.17 16.16
N PRO A 218 1.02 73.92 15.78
CA PRO A 218 0.81 75.12 14.98
C PRO A 218 1.30 75.01 13.53
#